data_AF-A0A925G9N7-F1
#
_entry.id   AF-A0A925G9N7-F1
#
_cell.length_a   1.000
_cell.length_b   1.000
_cell.length_c   1.000
_cell.angle_alpha   90.00
_cell.angle_beta   90.00
_cell.angle_gamma   90.00
#
_symmetry.space_group_name_H-M   'P 1'
#
loop_
_entity.id
_entity.type
_entity.pdbx_description
1 polymer ?
#
loop_
_entity_poly.entity_id
_entity_poly.type
_entity_poly.pdbx_seq_one_letter_code
_entity_poly.pdbx_strand_id
1 'polypeptide(L)' 'MDNWIERFKSAKPIDANQPVIIPGEPELEAQAERKIKGIPLVDSVLKDLNEVALNLGIEGI' A
#
# COMPACT_ATOMS: atom_id res chain seq x y z
N MET A 1 -25.17 -2.93 -2.98
CA MET A 1 -23.89 -3.42 -2.40
C MET A 1 -23.51 -2.58 -1.18
N ASP A 2 -23.92 -1.30 -1.18
CA ASP A 2 -23.67 -0.30 -0.14
C ASP A 2 -24.24 -0.66 1.24
N ASN A 3 -25.44 -1.25 1.30
CA ASN A 3 -26.05 -1.68 2.57
C ASN A 3 -25.19 -2.70 3.37
N TRP A 4 -24.36 -3.50 2.70
CA TRP A 4 -23.46 -4.44 3.38
C TRP A 4 -22.19 -3.72 3.85
N ILE A 5 -21.65 -2.80 3.04
CA ILE A 5 -20.48 -1.99 3.37
C ILE A 5 -20.75 -1.12 4.60
N GLU A 6 -21.90 -0.43 4.65
CA GLU A 6 -22.31 0.37 5.80
C GLU A 6 -22.51 -0.49 7.06
N ARG A 7 -23.03 -1.71 6.90
CA ARG A 7 -23.25 -2.63 8.02
C ARG A 7 -21.95 -3.21 8.59
N PHE A 8 -20.95 -3.46 7.75
CA PHE A 8 -19.63 -3.87 8.20
C PHE A 8 -18.86 -2.71 8.84
N LYS A 9 -18.93 -1.50 8.28
CA LYS A 9 -18.29 -0.30 8.87
C LYS A 9 -18.92 0.14 10.19
N SER A 10 -20.22 -0.11 10.40
CA SER A 10 -20.91 0.19 11.66
C SER A 10 -20.74 -0.89 12.73
N ALA A 11 -20.11 -2.02 12.41
CA ALA A 11 -19.81 -3.04 13.40
C ALA A 11 -18.74 -2.53 14.37
N LYS A 12 -18.96 -2.77 15.68
CA LYS A 12 -18.06 -2.30 16.72
C LYS A 12 -16.72 -3.04 16.58
N PRO A 13 -15.62 -2.34 16.26
CA PRO A 13 -14.31 -2.98 16.13
C PRO A 13 -13.84 -3.46 17.52
N ILE A 14 -13.04 -4.52 17.53
CA ILE A 14 -12.51 -5.10 18.77
C ILE A 14 -11.47 -4.17 19.41
N ASP A 15 -10.79 -3.37 18.59
CA ASP A 15 -9.87 -2.31 18.97
C ASP A 15 -10.40 -0.98 18.42
N ALA A 16 -10.54 0.03 19.28
CA ALA A 16 -11.01 1.35 18.89
C ALA A 16 -10.06 2.06 17.90
N ASN A 17 -8.79 1.64 17.84
CA ASN A 17 -7.79 2.20 16.94
C ASN A 17 -7.76 1.50 15.57
N GLN A 18 -8.45 0.37 15.41
CA GLN A 18 -8.49 -0.37 14.16
C GLN A 18 -9.94 -0.52 13.68
N PRO A 19 -10.46 0.45 12.90
CA PRO A 19 -11.81 0.37 12.36
C PRO A 19 -11.96 -0.84 11.43
N VAL A 20 -13.20 -1.27 11.23
CA VAL A 20 -13.50 -2.33 10.25
C VAL A 20 -13.22 -1.79 8.85
N ILE A 21 -12.18 -2.34 8.22
CA ILE A 21 -11.76 -2.00 6.87
C ILE A 21 -12.44 -2.91 5.85
N ILE A 22 -12.86 -2.36 4.71
CA ILE A 22 -13.33 -3.15 3.59
C ILE A 22 -12.12 -3.53 2.72
N PRO A 23 -12.03 -4.78 2.24
CA PRO A 23 -11.00 -5.16 1.28
C PRO A 23 -10.98 -4.20 0.07
N GLY A 24 -9.81 -3.63 -0.25
CA GLY A 24 -9.64 -2.61 -1.30
C GLY A 24 -9.51 -1.18 -0.77
N GLU A 25 -10.08 -0.85 0.40
CA GLU A 25 -9.89 0.46 1.04
C GLU A 25 -8.45 0.72 1.49
N PRO A 26 -7.76 -0.21 2.21
CA PRO A 26 -6.40 0.06 2.65
C PRO A 26 -5.45 0.21 1.46
N GLU A 27 -5.69 -0.49 0.34
CA GLU A 27 -4.90 -0.35 -0.88
C GLU A 27 -5.12 1.01 -1.55
N LEU A 28 -6.37 1.50 -1.59
CA LEU A 28 -6.70 2.82 -2.16
C LEU A 28 -6.07 3.96 -1.35
N GLU A 29 -6.14 3.87 -0.02
CA GLU A 29 -5.50 4.84 0.87
C GLU A 29 -3.97 4.81 0.72
N ALA A 30 -3.37 3.61 0.75
CA ALA A 30 -1.93 3.46 0.56
C ALA A 30 -1.47 3.93 -0.82
N GLN A 31 -2.28 3.77 -1.87
CA GLN A 31 -1.98 4.30 -3.20
C GLN A 31 -2.01 5.83 -3.22
N ALA A 32 -3.03 6.45 -2.62
CA ALA A 32 -3.14 7.91 -2.53
C ALA A 32 -1.96 8.51 -1.76
N GLU A 33 -1.57 7.88 -0.65
CA GLU A 33 -0.42 8.30 0.14
C GLU A 33 0.89 8.15 -0.64
N ARG A 34 1.17 6.97 -1.22
CA ARG A 34 2.41 6.71 -1.97
C ARG A 34 2.54 7.59 -3.22
N LYS A 35 1.43 8.02 -3.81
CA LYS A 35 1.44 8.95 -4.94
C LYS A 35 1.96 10.35 -4.55
N ILE A 36 1.77 10.76 -3.30
CA ILE A 36 2.20 12.08 -2.80
C ILE A 36 3.56 11.98 -2.11
N LYS A 37 3.78 10.97 -1.27
CA LYS A 37 4.97 10.82 -0.43
C LYS A 37 6.09 10.00 -1.07
N GLY A 38 5.83 9.37 -2.22
CA GLY A 38 6.73 8.40 -2.84
C GLY A 38 6.52 6.98 -2.32
N ILE A 39 7.14 6.02 -3.01
CA ILE A 39 7.06 4.60 -2.67
C ILE A 39 8.28 4.23 -1.83
N PRO A 40 8.10 3.84 -0.55
CA PRO A 40 9.21 3.34 0.24
C PRO A 40 9.66 1.98 -0.31
N LEU A 41 10.92 1.90 -0.75
CA LEU A 41 11.56 0.65 -1.16
C LEU A 41 12.46 0.14 -0.04
N VAL A 42 12.55 -1.18 0.07
CA VAL A 42 13.48 -1.83 1.01
C VAL A 42 14.89 -1.80 0.39
N ASP A 43 15.92 -1.62 1.20
CA ASP A 43 17.31 -1.51 0.73
C ASP A 43 17.75 -2.71 -0.13
N SER A 44 17.28 -3.92 0.21
CA SER A 44 17.55 -5.12 -0.59
C SER A 44 16.96 -5.02 -2.00
N VAL A 45 15.74 -4.50 -2.13
CA VAL A 45 15.08 -4.30 -3.42
C VAL A 45 15.78 -3.23 -4.24
N LEU A 46 16.24 -2.16 -3.60
CA LEU A 46 17.01 -1.11 -4.27
C LEU A 46 18.34 -1.64 -4.81
N LYS A 47 19.03 -2.52 -4.05
CA LYS A 47 20.25 -3.20 -4.50
C LYS A 47 19.98 -4.10 -5.71
N ASP A 48 18.94 -4.92 -5.64
CA ASP A 48 18.58 -5.85 -6.71
C ASP A 48 18.20 -5.10 -8.00
N LEU A 49 17.45 -4.00 -7.90
CA LEU A 49 17.10 -3.16 -9.05
C LEU A 49 18.34 -2.53 -9.69
N ASN A 50 19.27 -2.04 -8.88
CA ASN A 50 20.53 -1.46 -9.37
C ASN A 50 21.45 -2.52 -10.01
N GLU A 51 21.49 -3.74 -9.48
CA GLU A 51 22.21 -4.85 -10.11
C GLU A 51 21.61 -5.24 -11.47
N VAL A 52 20.27 -5.29 -11.57
CA VAL A 52 19.59 -5.54 -12.84
C VAL A 52 19.83 -4.41 -13.83
N ALA A 53 19.79 -3.15 -13.41
CA ALA A 53 20.09 -1.99 -14.24
C ALA A 53 21.52 -2.05 -14.80
N LEU A 54 22.50 -2.39 -13.95
CA LEU A 54 23.89 -2.58 -14.36
C LEU A 54 24.04 -3.71 -15.39
N ASN A 55 23.38 -4.85 -15.18
CA ASN A 55 23.40 -5.97 -16.12
C ASN A 55 22.77 -5.63 -17.47
N LEU A 56 21.77 -4.75 -17.47
CA LEU A 56 21.09 -4.28 -18.68
C LEU A 56 21.78 -3.06 -19.32
N GLY A 57 22.80 -2.48 -18.69
CA GLY A 57 23.52 -1.30 -19.18
C GLY A 57 22.67 -0.02 -19.15
N ILE A 58 21.68 0.06 -18.26
CA ILE A 58 20.83 1.24 -18.07
C ILE A 58 21.14 1.95 -16.75
N GLU A 59 20.75 3.21 -16.63
CA GLU A 59 20.92 3.98 -15.39
C GLU A 59 20.05 3.40 -14.27
N GLY A 60 20.67 3.21 -13.10
CA GLY A 60 20.03 2.73 -11.89
C GLY A 60 19.15 3.79 -11.20
N ILE A 61 18.60 3.44 -10.05
CA ILE A 61 17.68 4.29 -9.25
C ILE A 61 18.36 4.69 -7.95
#